data_AF-A0A8C6WKS7-F1
#
_entry.id   AF-A0A8C6WKS7-F1
#
_cell.length_a   1.000
_cell.length_b   1.000
_cell.length_c   1.000
_cell.angle_alpha   90.00
_cell.angle_beta   90.00
_cell.angle_gamma   90.00
#
_symmetry.space_group_name_H-M   'P 1'
#
loop_
_entity.id
_entity.type
_entity.pdbx_description
1 polymer ?
#
loop_
_entity_poly.entity_id
_entity_poly.type
_entity_poly.pdbx_seq_one_letter_code
_entity_poly.pdbx_strand_id
1 'polypeptide(L)'
;MANPSMQIQEKVSRLMSRQNGKPVLRPSRPLSLKDAVANRKPPKGEGTCITEMSLMMACWKQHNFVEDLCSSEVQAFYSCVHKAQAAMKNKSTLAGQDRGRLPPKQATTLLKRFPNIRTEI
;
A
#
# COMPACT_ATOMS: atom_id res chain seq x y z
N MET A 1 -33.67 -2.44 25.53
CA MET A 1 -32.45 -1.76 25.01
C MET A 1 -32.08 -2.41 23.69
N ALA A 2 -32.19 -1.70 22.56
CA ALA A 2 -31.87 -2.27 21.25
C ALA A 2 -30.36 -2.37 21.07
N ASN A 3 -29.85 -3.56 20.77
CA ASN A 3 -28.43 -3.81 20.59
C ASN A 3 -27.96 -3.10 19.30
N PRO A 4 -26.93 -2.23 19.31
CA PRO A 4 -26.49 -1.48 18.13
C PRO A 4 -26.11 -2.38 16.94
N SER A 5 -25.70 -3.63 17.19
CA SER A 5 -25.46 -4.65 16.17
C SER A 5 -26.74 -5.01 15.38
N MET A 6 -27.88 -5.12 16.06
CA MET A 6 -29.17 -5.43 15.42
C MET A 6 -29.64 -4.26 14.53
N GLN A 7 -29.40 -3.02 14.95
CA GLN A 7 -29.72 -1.83 14.15
C GLN A 7 -28.91 -1.78 12.84
N ILE A 8 -27.64 -2.23 12.87
CA ILE A 8 -26.80 -2.32 11.68
C ILE A 8 -27.32 -3.40 10.73
N GLN A 9 -27.68 -4.58 11.24
CA GLN A 9 -28.20 -5.68 10.41
C GLN A 9 -29.51 -5.30 9.72
N GLU A 10 -30.43 -4.65 10.42
CA GLU A 10 -31.69 -4.17 9.85
C GLU A 10 -31.47 -3.08 8.80
N LYS A 11 -30.52 -2.18 9.02
CA LYS A 11 -30.16 -1.17 8.02
C LYS A 11 -29.56 -1.82 6.78
N VAL A 12 -28.67 -2.80 6.95
CA VAL A 12 -28.04 -3.52 5.84
C VAL A 12 -29.06 -4.33 5.04
N SER A 13 -30.03 -4.99 5.70
CA SER A 13 -31.08 -5.73 5.01
C SER A 13 -31.95 -4.81 4.13
N ARG A 14 -32.30 -3.62 4.63
CA ARG A 14 -33.00 -2.59 3.84
C ARG A 14 -32.18 -2.10 2.64
N LEU A 15 -30.87 -1.92 2.79
CA LEU A 15 -29.97 -1.46 1.72
C LEU A 15 -29.75 -2.51 0.62
N MET A 16 -29.88 -3.80 0.95
CA MET A 16 -29.83 -4.90 -0.01
C MET A 16 -31.20 -5.26 -0.61
N SER A 17 -32.28 -4.74 -0.03
CA SER A 17 -33.64 -4.99 -0.48
C SER A 17 -33.94 -4.33 -1.83
N ARG A 18 -34.73 -5.03 -2.66
CA ARG A 18 -35.21 -4.52 -3.96
C ARG A 18 -36.59 -3.87 -3.88
N GLN A 19 -37.15 -3.74 -2.68
CA GLN A 19 -38.52 -3.26 -2.44
C GLN A 19 -38.78 -1.89 -3.08
N ASN A 20 -37.80 -0.97 -3.04
CA ASN A 20 -37.92 0.37 -3.61
C ASN A 20 -37.11 0.52 -4.92
N GLY A 21 -36.88 -0.57 -5.65
CA GLY A 21 -36.17 -0.58 -6.94
C GLY A 21 -34.77 -1.20 -6.88
N LYS A 22 -33.77 -0.53 -7.48
CA LYS A 22 -32.41 -1.05 -7.55
C LYS A 22 -31.78 -1.01 -6.14
N PRO A 23 -31.27 -2.14 -5.60
CA PRO A 23 -30.68 -2.17 -4.27
C PRO A 23 -29.38 -1.36 -4.25
N VAL A 24 -29.18 -0.66 -3.14
CA VAL A 24 -28.04 0.25 -2.92
C VAL A 24 -26.75 -0.53 -2.76
N LEU A 25 -26.79 -1.65 -2.03
CA LEU A 25 -25.66 -2.54 -1.85
C LEU A 25 -25.87 -3.83 -2.65
N ARG A 26 -24.86 -4.20 -3.45
CA ARG A 26 -24.80 -5.46 -4.20
C ARG A 26 -23.47 -6.17 -3.95
N PRO A 27 -23.28 -6.73 -2.74
CA PRO A 27 -22.02 -7.36 -2.40
C PRO A 27 -21.85 -8.67 -3.20
N SER A 28 -20.71 -8.83 -3.86
CA SER A 28 -20.35 -10.08 -4.56
C SER A 28 -19.92 -11.22 -3.64
N ARG A 29 -19.72 -10.90 -2.35
CA ARG A 29 -19.28 -11.81 -1.28
C ARG A 29 -20.07 -11.50 -0.01
N PRO A 30 -20.31 -12.48 0.88
CA PRO A 30 -21.05 -12.25 2.11
C PRO A 30 -20.34 -11.20 2.98
N LEU A 31 -21.13 -10.33 3.61
CA LEU A 31 -20.66 -9.28 4.53
C LEU A 31 -20.27 -9.88 5.89
N SER A 32 -19.24 -10.73 5.89
CA SER A 32 -18.70 -11.40 7.07
C SER A 32 -17.19 -11.22 7.14
N LEU A 33 -16.67 -11.09 8.37
CA LEU A 33 -15.23 -10.97 8.58
C LEU A 33 -14.52 -12.30 8.32
N LYS A 34 -13.37 -12.20 7.65
CA LYS A 34 -12.45 -13.32 7.41
C LYS A 34 -11.45 -13.46 8.55
N ASP A 35 -10.98 -14.69 8.76
CA ASP A 35 -10.00 -15.03 9.79
C ASP A 35 -8.56 -14.78 9.32
N ALA A 36 -8.40 -13.89 8.33
CA ALA A 36 -7.12 -13.54 7.73
C ALA A 36 -7.18 -12.12 7.17
N VAL A 37 -6.02 -11.46 7.17
CA VAL A 37 -5.83 -10.14 6.56
C VAL A 37 -5.06 -10.23 5.25
N ALA A 38 -5.28 -9.27 4.36
CA ALA A 38 -4.54 -9.20 3.11
C ALA A 38 -3.05 -8.94 3.36
N ASN A 39 -2.20 -9.58 2.56
CA ASN A 39 -0.78 -9.25 2.53
C ASN A 39 -0.58 -7.82 2.02
N ARG A 40 0.41 -7.14 2.56
CA ARG A 40 0.83 -5.84 2.06
C ARG A 40 1.45 -6.02 0.69
N LYS A 41 0.98 -5.23 -0.28
CA LYS A 41 1.64 -5.13 -1.57
C LYS A 41 2.95 -4.38 -1.38
N PRO A 42 4.06 -4.82 -2.00
CA PRO A 42 5.26 -4.00 -2.03
C PRO A 42 4.93 -2.65 -2.69
N PRO A 43 5.56 -1.55 -2.25
CA PRO A 43 5.43 -0.27 -2.95
C PRO A 43 5.85 -0.46 -4.40
N LYS A 44 5.16 0.20 -5.32
CA LYS A 44 5.56 0.20 -6.73
C LYS A 44 6.91 0.90 -6.85
N GLY A 45 7.76 0.42 -7.76
CA GLY A 45 9.01 1.12 -8.07
C GLY A 45 8.70 2.48 -8.68
N GLU A 46 9.27 3.52 -8.11
CA GLU A 46 9.26 4.89 -8.66
C GLU A 46 10.68 5.23 -9.12
N GLY A 47 10.80 6.05 -10.16
CA GLY A 47 12.10 6.54 -10.61
C GLY A 47 12.74 7.41 -9.52
N THR A 48 13.86 6.95 -8.96
CA THR A 48 14.67 7.76 -8.04
C THR A 48 15.63 8.64 -8.84
N CYS A 49 16.02 9.80 -8.30
CA CYS A 49 17.02 10.70 -8.89
C CYS A 49 16.60 11.34 -10.23
N ILE A 50 15.30 11.52 -10.46
CA ILE A 50 14.76 12.11 -11.71
C ILE A 50 15.25 13.55 -11.88
N THR A 51 15.33 14.31 -10.79
CA THR A 51 15.78 15.71 -10.79
C THR A 51 17.21 15.86 -11.26
N GLU A 52 18.12 15.06 -10.72
CA GLU A 52 19.54 15.04 -11.05
C GLU A 52 19.74 14.53 -12.48
N MET A 53 18.95 13.53 -12.89
CA MET A 53 18.95 13.06 -14.28
C MET A 53 18.53 14.17 -15.24
N SER A 54 17.48 14.94 -14.93
CA SER A 54 17.03 16.06 -15.77
C SER A 54 18.10 17.15 -15.91
N LEU A 55 18.83 17.48 -14.84
CA LEU A 55 19.91 18.47 -14.87
C LEU A 55 21.09 17.98 -15.71
N MET A 56 21.51 16.72 -15.54
CA MET A 56 22.57 16.11 -16.34
C MET A 56 22.21 16.10 -17.83
N MET A 57 20.98 15.72 -18.19
CA MET A 57 20.50 15.76 -19.57
C MET A 57 20.46 17.18 -20.15
N ALA A 58 20.12 18.18 -19.33
CA ALA A 58 20.11 19.58 -19.74
C ALA A 58 21.52 20.08 -20.05
N CYS A 59 22.50 19.77 -19.19
CA CYS A 59 23.90 20.12 -19.42
C CYS A 59 24.45 19.42 -20.67
N TRP A 60 24.23 18.11 -20.82
CA TRP A 60 24.64 17.38 -22.01
C TRP A 60 24.08 17.98 -23.29
N LYS A 61 22.81 18.39 -23.29
CA LYS A 61 22.20 19.02 -24.46
C LYS A 61 22.88 20.36 -24.83
N GLN A 62 23.35 21.13 -23.85
CA GLN A 62 24.05 22.40 -24.08
C GLN A 62 25.49 22.20 -24.57
N HIS A 63 26.13 21.11 -24.15
CA HIS A 63 27.55 20.84 -24.38
C HIS A 63 27.82 19.66 -25.33
N ASN A 64 26.89 19.37 -26.25
CA ASN A 64 27.02 18.28 -27.24
C ASN A 64 27.37 16.92 -26.62
N PHE A 65 26.83 16.64 -25.44
CA PHE A 65 27.03 15.38 -24.70
C PHE A 65 28.49 15.11 -24.29
N VAL A 66 29.32 16.15 -24.17
CA VAL A 66 30.68 16.02 -23.62
C VAL A 66 30.59 15.94 -22.09
N GLU A 67 30.90 14.77 -21.54
CA GLU A 67 30.76 14.50 -20.10
C GLU A 67 31.67 15.37 -19.22
N ASP A 68 32.89 15.67 -19.67
CA ASP A 68 33.88 16.45 -18.89
C ASP A 68 33.35 17.85 -18.53
N LEU A 69 32.58 18.46 -19.44
CA LEU A 69 31.96 19.78 -19.25
C LEU A 69 30.76 19.74 -18.28
N CYS A 70 30.19 18.56 -18.06
CA CYS A 70 29.04 18.32 -17.18
C CYS A 70 29.40 17.46 -15.96
N SER A 71 30.69 17.44 -15.59
CA SER A 71 31.22 16.58 -14.53
C SER A 71 30.51 16.79 -13.18
N SER A 72 30.06 18.01 -12.89
CA SER A 72 29.36 18.34 -11.65
C SER A 72 27.97 17.72 -11.57
N GLU A 73 27.22 17.75 -12.67
CA GLU A 73 25.87 17.21 -12.82
C GLU A 73 25.91 15.68 -12.83
N VAL A 74 26.92 15.11 -13.50
CA VAL A 74 27.19 13.67 -13.51
C VAL A 74 27.51 13.17 -12.10
N GLN A 75 28.39 13.87 -11.37
CA GLN A 75 28.72 13.50 -9.98
C GLN A 75 27.50 13.61 -9.06
N ALA A 76 26.67 14.65 -9.22
CA ALA A 76 25.43 14.81 -8.47
C ALA A 76 24.47 13.63 -8.71
N PHE A 77 24.25 13.24 -9.98
CA PHE A 77 23.43 12.11 -10.35
C PHE A 77 23.92 10.80 -9.72
N TYR A 78 25.20 10.46 -9.87
CA TYR A 78 25.75 9.24 -9.27
C TYR A 78 25.69 9.26 -7.74
N SER A 79 25.89 10.42 -7.11
CA SER A 79 25.74 10.55 -5.66
C SER A 79 24.31 10.26 -5.19
N CYS A 80 23.30 10.69 -5.96
CA CYS A 80 21.91 10.37 -5.69
C CYS A 80 21.66 8.87 -5.86
N VAL A 81 22.15 8.26 -6.95
CA VAL A 81 21.99 6.82 -7.21
C VAL A 81 22.57 5.99 -6.07
N HIS A 82 23.78 6.30 -5.60
CA HIS A 82 24.39 5.59 -4.47
C HIS A 82 23.58 5.72 -3.18
N LYS A 83 23.09 6.93 -2.86
CA LYS A 83 22.22 7.15 -1.70
C LYS A 83 20.90 6.39 -1.83
N ALA A 84 20.28 6.42 -3.01
CA ALA A 84 19.04 5.71 -3.29
C ALA A 84 19.21 4.19 -3.16
N GLN A 85 20.30 3.64 -3.69
CA GLN A 85 20.62 2.22 -3.58
C GLN A 85 20.86 1.80 -2.12
N ALA A 86 21.58 2.61 -1.33
CA ALA A 86 21.77 2.37 0.09
C ALA A 86 20.45 2.41 0.86
N ALA A 87 19.59 3.39 0.58
CA ALA A 87 18.27 3.51 1.21
C ALA A 87 17.34 2.33 0.87
N MET A 88 17.37 1.80 -0.35
CA MET A 88 16.59 0.61 -0.73
C MET A 88 17.04 -0.63 0.04
N LYS A 89 18.35 -0.84 0.21
CA LYS A 89 18.90 -1.94 1.02
C LYS A 89 18.49 -1.83 2.50
N ASN A 90 18.39 -0.62 3.04
CA ASN A 90 17.95 -0.39 4.41
C ASN A 90 16.42 -0.51 4.59
N LYS A 91 15.63 -0.19 3.57
CA LYS A 91 14.17 -0.36 3.61
C LYS A 91 13.74 -1.82 3.61
N SER A 92 14.48 -2.72 2.94
CA SER A 92 14.15 -4.15 2.94
C SER A 92 14.34 -4.79 4.32
N THR A 93 15.28 -4.31 5.14
CA THR A 93 15.50 -4.80 6.50
C THR A 93 14.50 -4.23 7.51
N LEU A 94 14.05 -2.98 7.31
CA LEU A 94 13.12 -2.28 8.20
C LEU A 94 11.63 -2.47 7.85
N ALA A 95 11.30 -3.07 6.70
CA ALA A 95 9.93 -3.26 6.21
C ALA A 95 9.01 -4.10 7.14
N GLY A 96 9.56 -4.70 8.21
CA GLY A 96 8.82 -5.40 9.26
C GLY A 96 8.47 -4.56 10.49
N GLN A 97 9.06 -3.38 10.68
CA GLN A 97 8.86 -2.50 11.84
C GLN A 97 7.97 -1.31 11.48
N ASP A 98 6.74 -1.61 11.10
CA ASP A 98 5.75 -0.57 10.89
C ASP A 98 5.29 -0.02 12.24
N ARG A 99 5.50 1.29 12.44
CA ARG A 99 5.17 2.06 13.66
C ARG A 99 3.73 1.80 14.12
N GLY A 100 3.54 0.84 15.02
CA GLY A 100 2.25 0.56 15.68
C GLY A 100 1.32 -0.43 14.98
N ARG A 101 1.71 -1.11 13.88
CA ARG A 101 0.84 -2.12 13.22
C ARG A 101 1.49 -3.48 13.09
N LEU A 102 0.76 -4.53 13.50
CA LEU A 102 1.22 -5.91 13.38
C LEU A 102 1.45 -6.30 11.90
N PRO A 103 2.53 -7.06 11.61
CA PRO A 103 2.72 -7.73 10.34
C PRO A 103 1.51 -8.60 9.97
N PRO A 104 1.09 -8.65 8.69
CA PRO A 104 -0.08 -9.43 8.25
C PRO A 104 -0.06 -10.90 8.67
N LYS A 105 1.13 -11.52 8.71
CA LYS A 105 1.32 -12.89 9.18
C LYS A 105 0.94 -13.05 10.65
N GLN A 106 1.43 -12.15 11.51
CA GLN A 106 1.13 -12.17 12.95
C GLN A 106 -0.36 -11.89 13.21
N ALA A 107 -0.94 -10.90 12.54
CA ALA A 107 -2.37 -10.60 12.64
C ALA A 107 -3.24 -11.78 12.19
N THR A 108 -2.88 -12.45 11.09
CA THR A 108 -3.59 -13.64 10.61
C THR A 108 -3.49 -14.81 11.60
N THR A 109 -2.33 -15.02 12.22
CA THR A 109 -2.19 -16.05 13.26
C THR A 109 -3.10 -15.78 14.45
N LEU A 110 -3.24 -14.52 14.89
CA LEU A 110 -4.17 -14.14 15.96
C LEU A 110 -5.63 -14.38 15.57
N LEU A 111 -6.04 -13.95 14.38
CA LEU A 111 -7.40 -14.15 13.87
C LEU A 111 -7.77 -15.63 13.72
N LYS A 112 -6.80 -16.49 13.39
CA LYS A 112 -7.04 -17.95 13.35
C LYS A 112 -7.22 -18.58 14.72
N ARG A 113 -6.63 -18.01 15.78
CA ARG A 113 -6.83 -18.48 17.16
C ARG A 113 -8.21 -18.13 17.69
N PHE A 114 -8.75 -16.98 17.28
CA PHE A 114 -10.06 -16.49 17.67
C PHE A 114 -10.89 -16.18 16.42
N PRO A 115 -11.37 -17.23 15.71
CA PRO A 115 -12.08 -17.05 14.46
C PRO A 115 -13.44 -16.40 14.69
N ASN A 116 -13.94 -15.73 13.66
CA ASN A 116 -15.28 -15.15 13.68
C ASN A 116 -16.32 -16.28 13.63
N ILE A 117 -17.25 -16.29 14.59
CA ILE A 117 -18.35 -17.26 14.64
C ILE A 117 -19.32 -16.94 13.49
N ARG A 118 -19.46 -17.86 12.53
CA ARG A 118 -20.31 -17.67 11.33
C ARG A 118 -21.62 -18.43 11.37
N THR A 119 -21.70 -19.42 12.24
CA THR A 119 -22.88 -20.25 12.49
C THR A 119 -23.01 -20.40 13.99
N GLU A 120 -24.23 -20.28 14.50
CA GLU A 120 -24.53 -20.56 15.92
C GLU A 120 -24.17 -22.03 16.21
N ILE A 121 -23.68 -22.30 17.44
CA ILE A 121 -23.34 -23.63 17.93
C ILE A 121 -24.58 -24.26 18.55
#